data_AF-A0A8T4U1W2-F1
#
_entry.id   AF-A0A8T4U1W2-F1
#
_cell.length_a   1.000
_cell.length_b   1.000
_cell.length_c   1.000
_cell.angle_alpha   90.00
_cell.angle_beta   90.00
_cell.angle_gamma   90.00
#
_symmetry.space_group_name_H-M   'P 1'
#
loop_
_entity.id
_entity.type
_entity.pdbx_description
1 polymer ?
#
loop_
_entity_poly.entity_id
_entity_poly.type
_entity_poly.pdbx_seq_one_letter_code
_entity_poly.pdbx_strand_id
1 'polypeptide(L)'
;MKDDSDLTLGIAIAIAVLSSIYNEFKEVNFKQDFLSLTNIPLTHLNNIKYLLLIILIISILLKLIQIKIKNLKIKEDNFKEKLSKASKIEELNELNKNKLAKKYPKEINKIKREIKDKERKLREKEEEKQRELEEQELYEEELRIKENRQIKKLIKYFNKKQSNEAIPEFALTYFPDVIEKAQNKYEKLREKEKSKEEKWKTAVSFVLKHKAYPSNFYSLNENEKLMYKKAIKLLKEGKLKEENIDYDNAPEEDKELLEKRFYHAEELKPEIRDKLIKKYDYESYSGLFRDGKSGNNVIIKNYGKRESNYHFHMKHVFAEIDKQNSKVEYSIDGLRADVAFIYSKKKIAVEIETKSNKQLQISNKVKWLNKYFDYWVFVCSRENKKYYSRYVDNKKSFCLTLKDADRKVVEMIRQ
;
A
#
# COMPACT_ATOMS: atom_id res chain seq x y z
N MET A 1 -2.77 50.07 2.29
CA MET A 1 -3.29 49.53 3.56
C MET A 1 -4.80 49.20 3.54
N LYS A 2 -5.50 49.23 2.38
CA LYS A 2 -6.90 48.76 2.29
C LYS A 2 -7.05 47.29 1.84
N ASP A 3 -6.02 46.70 1.21
CA ASP A 3 -6.12 45.35 0.61
C ASP A 3 -6.02 44.18 1.62
N ASP A 4 -5.36 44.37 2.77
CA ASP A 4 -5.22 43.30 3.78
C ASP A 4 -6.51 43.11 4.62
N SER A 5 -7.35 44.15 4.68
CA SER A 5 -8.65 44.15 5.36
C SER A 5 -9.61 43.13 4.72
N ASP A 6 -9.67 43.10 3.40
CA ASP A 6 -10.62 42.27 2.66
C ASP A 6 -10.24 40.79 2.67
N LEU A 7 -8.93 40.49 2.68
CA LEU A 7 -8.44 39.13 2.83
C LEU A 7 -8.71 38.58 4.24
N THR A 8 -8.49 39.41 5.27
CA THR A 8 -8.74 39.05 6.67
C THR A 8 -10.23 38.81 6.91
N LEU A 9 -11.11 39.64 6.34
CA LEU A 9 -12.55 39.46 6.39
C LEU A 9 -13.00 38.18 5.67
N GLY A 10 -12.40 37.87 4.51
CA GLY A 10 -12.68 36.63 3.78
C GLY A 10 -12.31 35.37 4.56
N ILE A 11 -11.16 35.37 5.26
CA ILE A 11 -10.72 34.26 6.11
C ILE A 11 -11.65 34.11 7.32
N ALA A 12 -12.06 35.22 7.95
CA ALA A 12 -12.97 35.20 9.10
C ALA A 12 -14.35 34.61 8.74
N ILE A 13 -14.92 34.97 7.58
CA ILE A 13 -16.18 34.41 7.09
C ILE A 13 -16.05 32.91 6.82
N ALA A 14 -14.94 32.47 6.22
CA ALA A 14 -14.70 31.06 5.94
C ALA A 14 -14.61 30.21 7.23
N ILE A 15 -13.92 30.72 8.26
CA ILE A 15 -13.82 30.06 9.57
C ILE A 15 -15.19 29.98 10.26
N ALA A 16 -15.99 31.03 10.18
CA ALA A 16 -17.34 31.05 10.77
C ALA A 16 -18.27 30.03 10.10
N VAL A 17 -18.26 29.95 8.76
CA VAL A 17 -19.06 28.96 8.00
C VAL A 17 -18.62 27.54 8.32
N LEU A 18 -17.31 27.27 8.33
CA LEU A 18 -16.78 25.94 8.66
C LEU A 18 -17.11 25.52 10.11
N SER A 19 -17.08 26.45 11.05
CA SER A 19 -17.43 26.20 12.45
C SER A 19 -18.93 25.92 12.62
N SER A 20 -19.79 26.62 11.88
CA SER A 20 -21.24 26.36 11.89
C SER A 20 -21.58 24.98 11.33
N ILE A 21 -20.95 24.59 10.21
CA ILE A 21 -21.10 23.26 9.61
C ILE A 21 -20.60 22.19 10.59
N TYR A 22 -19.45 22.41 11.24
CA TYR A 22 -18.91 21.47 12.23
C TYR A 22 -19.85 21.29 13.44
N ASN A 23 -20.47 22.38 13.92
CA ASN A 23 -21.44 22.31 15.01
C ASN A 23 -22.74 21.58 14.63
N GLU A 24 -23.28 21.82 13.42
CA GLU A 24 -24.41 21.03 12.90
C GLU A 24 -24.04 19.55 12.79
N PHE A 25 -22.82 19.23 12.35
CA PHE A 25 -22.33 17.84 12.31
C PHE A 25 -22.19 17.20 13.69
N LYS A 26 -21.84 17.99 14.72
CA LYS A 26 -21.72 17.52 16.09
C LYS A 26 -23.09 17.23 16.71
N GLU A 27 -24.12 18.00 16.36
CA GLU A 27 -25.49 17.78 16.82
C GLU A 27 -26.22 16.62 16.12
N VAL A 28 -25.75 16.18 14.95
CA VAL A 28 -26.36 15.05 14.21
C VAL A 28 -25.98 13.66 14.77
N ASN A 29 -25.11 13.59 15.79
CA ASN A 29 -24.90 12.36 16.56
C ASN A 29 -25.77 12.33 17.82
N PHE A 30 -27.08 12.11 17.66
CA PHE A 30 -27.90 11.21 18.50
C PHE A 30 -29.40 11.30 18.11
N LYS A 31 -29.90 10.31 17.35
CA LYS A 31 -31.04 9.49 17.78
C LYS A 31 -31.21 8.28 16.85
N GLN A 32 -31.08 7.13 17.49
CA GLN A 32 -31.00 5.80 16.91
C GLN A 32 -32.39 5.19 16.66
N ASP A 33 -33.35 5.97 16.13
CA ASP A 33 -34.73 5.51 15.90
C ASP A 33 -35.35 6.09 14.60
N PHE A 34 -34.69 5.91 13.46
CA PHE A 34 -35.34 6.14 12.16
C PHE A 34 -34.88 5.14 11.10
N LEU A 35 -34.89 3.85 11.46
CA LEU A 35 -34.85 2.74 10.52
C LEU A 35 -36.28 2.30 10.24
N SER A 36 -36.94 2.88 9.23
CA SER A 36 -38.02 2.13 8.55
C SER A 36 -38.46 2.60 7.15
N LEU A 37 -37.86 3.57 6.44
CA LEU A 37 -38.51 4.00 5.17
C LEU A 37 -37.70 4.38 3.92
N THR A 38 -36.36 4.36 3.84
CA THR A 38 -35.70 4.55 2.53
C THR A 38 -34.38 3.78 2.38
N ASN A 39 -34.43 2.65 1.66
CA ASN A 39 -33.27 1.93 1.15
C ASN A 39 -32.60 2.70 -0.01
N ILE A 40 -31.92 3.80 0.32
CA ILE A 40 -30.85 4.34 -0.52
C ILE A 40 -29.55 4.01 0.22
N PRO A 41 -28.59 3.28 -0.37
CA PRO A 41 -27.35 2.94 0.30
C PRO A 41 -26.66 4.24 0.78
N LEU A 42 -26.35 4.35 2.07
CA LEU A 42 -25.66 5.50 2.68
C LEU A 42 -24.37 5.90 1.92
N THR A 43 -23.78 4.96 1.18
CA THR A 43 -22.64 5.18 0.29
C THR A 43 -22.94 6.15 -0.85
N HIS A 44 -24.15 6.16 -1.42
CA HIS A 44 -24.52 7.09 -2.49
C HIS A 44 -24.72 8.52 -1.98
N LEU A 45 -25.27 8.70 -0.77
CA LEU A 45 -25.41 10.02 -0.14
C LEU A 45 -24.05 10.63 0.19
N ASN A 46 -23.10 9.83 0.69
CA ASN A 46 -21.74 10.31 0.92
C ASN A 46 -21.04 10.72 -0.39
N ASN A 47 -21.22 9.94 -1.48
CA ASN A 47 -20.65 10.29 -2.78
C ASN A 47 -21.24 11.59 -3.36
N ILE A 48 -22.54 11.83 -3.20
CA ILE A 48 -23.17 13.09 -3.61
C ILE A 48 -22.65 14.28 -2.78
N LYS A 49 -22.44 14.09 -1.47
CA LYS A 49 -21.85 15.12 -0.60
C LYS A 49 -20.42 15.47 -1.02
N TYR A 50 -19.58 14.48 -1.31
CA TYR A 50 -18.22 14.73 -1.80
C TYR A 50 -18.22 15.45 -3.15
N LEU A 51 -19.14 15.10 -4.05
CA LEU A 51 -19.27 15.77 -5.34
C LEU A 51 -19.65 17.25 -5.18
N LEU A 52 -20.61 17.56 -4.30
CA LEU A 52 -21.02 18.94 -4.01
C LEU A 52 -19.89 19.76 -3.37
N LEU A 53 -19.10 19.15 -2.48
CA LEU A 53 -17.94 19.79 -1.87
C LEU A 53 -16.86 20.12 -2.92
N ILE A 54 -16.60 19.21 -3.85
CA ILE A 54 -15.65 19.44 -4.96
C ILE A 54 -16.13 20.59 -5.85
N ILE A 55 -17.42 20.65 -6.18
CA ILE A 55 -18.01 21.75 -6.98
C ILE A 55 -17.85 23.10 -6.25
N LEU A 56 -18.07 23.13 -4.93
CA LEU A 56 -17.89 24.33 -4.12
C LEU A 56 -16.44 24.81 -4.13
N ILE A 57 -15.47 23.90 -3.94
CA ILE A 57 -14.04 24.22 -3.96
C ILE A 57 -13.63 24.79 -5.34
N ILE A 58 -14.11 24.18 -6.43
CA ILE A 58 -13.85 24.67 -7.79
C ILE A 58 -14.42 26.08 -7.98
N SER A 59 -15.63 26.35 -7.50
CA SER A 59 -16.27 27.67 -7.58
C SER A 59 -15.48 28.75 -6.83
N ILE A 60 -14.98 28.44 -5.63
CA ILE A 60 -14.14 29.35 -4.84
C ILE A 60 -12.82 29.64 -5.56
N LEU A 61 -12.16 28.60 -6.09
CA LEU A 61 -10.91 28.74 -6.83
C LEU A 61 -11.07 29.64 -8.07
N LEU A 62 -12.16 29.46 -8.84
CA LEU A 62 -12.45 30.30 -9.99
C LEU A 62 -12.65 31.78 -9.60
N LYS A 63 -13.32 32.04 -8.47
CA LYS A 63 -13.55 33.40 -7.96
C LYS A 63 -12.24 34.07 -7.51
N LEU A 64 -11.34 33.32 -6.87
CA LEU A 64 -10.01 33.80 -6.49
C LEU A 64 -9.14 34.11 -7.72
N ILE A 65 -9.20 33.30 -8.77
CA ILE A 65 -8.52 33.55 -10.04
C ILE A 65 -9.04 34.85 -10.69
N GLN A 66 -10.35 35.07 -10.71
CA GLN A 66 -10.95 36.30 -11.23
C GLN A 66 -10.49 37.55 -10.47
N ILE A 67 -10.43 37.50 -9.14
CA ILE A 67 -9.92 38.59 -8.30
C ILE A 67 -8.44 38.87 -8.63
N LYS A 68 -7.62 37.82 -8.77
CA LYS A 68 -6.20 37.97 -9.11
C LYS A 68 -6.00 38.62 -10.48
N ILE A 69 -6.79 38.24 -11.49
CA ILE A 69 -6.77 38.84 -12.83
C ILE A 69 -7.18 40.32 -12.76
N LYS A 70 -8.21 40.67 -11.99
CA LYS A 70 -8.65 42.06 -11.81
C LYS A 70 -7.56 42.92 -11.15
N ASN A 71 -6.89 42.40 -10.13
CA ASN A 71 -5.80 43.09 -9.45
C ASN A 71 -4.56 43.26 -10.34
N LEU A 72 -4.27 42.30 -11.22
CA LEU A 72 -3.19 42.42 -12.21
C LEU A 72 -3.50 43.51 -13.25
N LYS A 73 -4.74 43.61 -13.73
CA LYS A 73 -5.17 44.71 -14.62
C LYS A 73 -5.04 46.08 -13.95
N ILE A 74 -5.47 46.22 -12.70
CA ILE A 74 -5.32 47.48 -11.94
C ILE A 74 -3.84 47.86 -11.77
N LYS A 75 -2.94 46.88 -11.54
CA LYS A 75 -1.50 47.13 -11.46
C LYS A 75 -0.92 47.56 -12.82
N GLU A 76 -1.36 46.94 -13.91
CA GLU A 76 -0.93 47.29 -15.27
C GLU A 76 -1.39 48.70 -15.66
N ASP A 77 -2.64 49.07 -15.35
CA ASP A 77 -3.19 50.40 -15.63
C ASP A 77 -2.49 51.48 -14.81
N ASN A 78 -2.22 51.22 -13.52
CA ASN A 78 -1.42 52.11 -12.66
C ASN A 78 0.02 52.26 -13.16
N PHE A 79 0.61 51.20 -13.73
CA PHE A 79 1.95 51.24 -14.29
C PHE A 79 1.99 52.05 -15.60
N LYS A 80 1.00 51.89 -16.47
CA LYS A 80 0.82 52.70 -17.69
C LYS A 80 0.58 54.18 -17.38
N GLU A 81 -0.18 54.49 -16.33
CA GLU A 81 -0.40 55.88 -15.89
C GLU A 81 0.89 56.51 -15.32
N LYS A 82 1.69 55.74 -14.57
CA LYS A 82 3.01 56.21 -14.11
C LYS A 82 4.00 56.44 -15.25
N LEU A 83 3.99 55.58 -16.26
CA LEU A 83 4.79 55.74 -17.48
C LEU A 83 4.39 56.98 -18.30
N SER A 84 3.09 57.28 -18.44
CA SER A 84 2.64 58.47 -19.16
C SER A 84 2.91 59.78 -18.40
N LYS A 85 2.93 59.73 -17.06
CA LYS A 85 3.37 60.85 -16.20
C LYS A 85 4.89 61.04 -16.27
N ALA A 86 5.68 59.97 -16.34
CA ALA A 86 7.13 60.05 -16.49
C ALA A 86 7.55 60.66 -17.83
N SER A 87 6.91 60.28 -18.95
CA SER A 87 7.25 60.83 -20.27
C SER A 87 6.92 62.32 -20.40
N LYS A 88 5.81 62.79 -19.78
CA LYS A 88 5.46 64.22 -19.74
C LYS A 88 6.41 65.06 -18.87
N ILE A 89 7.01 64.47 -17.85
CA ILE A 89 8.03 65.13 -16.99
C ILE A 89 9.37 65.22 -17.74
N GLU A 90 9.69 64.28 -18.62
CA GLU A 90 10.91 64.27 -19.42
C GLU A 90 10.87 65.36 -20.52
N GLU A 91 9.74 65.53 -21.23
CA GLU A 91 9.54 66.61 -22.21
C GLU A 91 9.53 68.01 -21.59
N LEU A 92 8.95 68.19 -20.40
CA LEU A 92 8.96 69.49 -19.68
C LEU A 92 10.33 69.86 -19.11
N ASN A 93 11.19 68.87 -18.83
CA ASN A 93 12.54 69.09 -18.28
C ASN A 93 13.58 69.50 -19.33
N GLU A 94 13.40 69.15 -20.62
CA GLU A 94 14.29 69.59 -21.69
C GLU A 94 14.04 71.05 -22.12
N LEU A 95 12.79 71.50 -22.19
CA LEU A 95 12.46 72.86 -22.60
C LEU A 95 12.85 73.94 -21.57
N ASN A 96 12.89 73.60 -20.27
CA ASN A 96 13.25 74.53 -19.19
C ASN A 96 14.76 74.51 -18.82
N LYS A 97 15.50 73.44 -19.15
CA LYS A 97 16.94 73.30 -18.85
C LYS A 97 17.78 74.42 -19.46
N ASN A 98 17.45 74.88 -20.66
CA ASN A 98 18.24 75.87 -21.39
C ASN A 98 18.03 77.34 -20.95
N LYS A 99 16.88 77.68 -20.34
CA LYS A 99 16.63 79.03 -19.80
C LYS A 99 17.11 79.19 -18.35
N LEU A 100 16.93 78.17 -17.49
CA LEU A 100 17.37 78.20 -16.09
C LEU A 100 18.90 78.05 -15.94
N ALA A 101 19.56 77.25 -16.80
CA ALA A 101 21.02 77.09 -16.79
C ALA A 101 21.79 78.39 -17.08
N LYS A 102 21.19 79.32 -17.83
CA LYS A 102 21.77 80.66 -18.07
C LYS A 102 21.56 81.65 -16.93
N LYS A 103 20.49 81.49 -16.12
CA LYS A 103 20.11 82.46 -15.07
C LYS A 103 20.71 82.14 -13.70
N TYR A 104 20.94 80.85 -13.39
CA TYR A 104 21.46 80.40 -12.08
C TYR A 104 22.51 79.27 -12.21
N PRO A 105 23.63 79.52 -12.92
CA PRO A 105 24.63 78.48 -13.18
C PRO A 105 25.34 77.98 -11.91
N LYS A 106 25.47 78.81 -10.87
CA LYS A 106 26.15 78.45 -9.62
C LYS A 106 25.29 77.50 -8.77
N GLU A 107 24.00 77.78 -8.66
CA GLU A 107 23.02 76.99 -7.90
C GLU A 107 22.79 75.63 -8.56
N ILE A 108 22.69 75.59 -9.89
CA ILE A 108 22.56 74.33 -10.64
C ILE A 108 23.82 73.47 -10.50
N ASN A 109 25.02 74.07 -10.55
CA ASN A 109 26.26 73.33 -10.33
C ASN A 109 26.39 72.82 -8.89
N LYS A 110 25.89 73.57 -7.89
CA LYS A 110 25.82 73.12 -6.49
C LYS A 110 24.89 71.92 -6.35
N ILE A 111 23.67 71.99 -6.89
CA ILE A 111 22.70 70.88 -6.89
C ILE A 111 23.27 69.65 -7.62
N LYS A 112 23.93 69.82 -8.76
CA LYS A 112 24.59 68.72 -9.48
C LYS A 112 25.66 68.02 -8.65
N ARG A 113 26.47 68.78 -7.89
CA ARG A 113 27.46 68.21 -6.96
C ARG A 113 26.78 67.46 -5.83
N GLU A 114 25.74 68.02 -5.24
CA GLU A 114 24.97 67.37 -4.17
C GLU A 114 24.29 66.07 -4.64
N ILE A 115 23.74 66.04 -5.86
CA ILE A 115 23.18 64.83 -6.48
C ILE A 115 24.29 63.79 -6.69
N LYS A 116 25.42 64.18 -7.29
CA LYS A 116 26.54 63.27 -7.53
C LYS A 116 27.11 62.69 -6.24
N ASP A 117 27.18 63.49 -5.17
CA ASP A 117 27.61 63.03 -3.85
C ASP A 117 26.59 62.08 -3.21
N LYS A 118 25.28 62.34 -3.36
CA LYS A 118 24.22 61.42 -2.90
C LYS A 118 24.24 60.11 -3.68
N GLU A 119 24.40 60.15 -5.00
CA GLU A 119 24.53 58.95 -5.85
C GLU A 119 25.79 58.14 -5.51
N ARG A 120 26.91 58.80 -5.19
CA ARG A 120 28.11 58.11 -4.72
C ARG A 120 27.85 57.42 -3.38
N LYS A 121 27.28 58.12 -2.40
CA LYS A 121 26.93 57.55 -1.09
C LYS A 121 25.91 56.42 -1.19
N LEU A 122 24.99 56.47 -2.15
CA LEU A 122 24.02 55.41 -2.38
C LEU A 122 24.70 54.16 -2.94
N ARG A 123 25.57 54.31 -3.95
CA ARG A 123 26.37 53.20 -4.49
C ARG A 123 27.27 52.56 -3.44
N GLU A 124 27.96 53.37 -2.63
CA GLU A 124 28.79 52.87 -1.52
C GLU A 124 27.97 52.01 -0.55
N LYS A 125 26.73 52.42 -0.22
CA LYS A 125 25.82 51.63 0.63
C LYS A 125 25.29 50.37 -0.05
N GLU A 126 25.01 50.40 -1.35
CA GLU A 126 24.58 49.22 -2.10
C GLU A 126 25.71 48.18 -2.19
N GLU A 127 26.95 48.63 -2.43
CA GLU A 127 28.14 47.77 -2.44
C GLU A 127 28.47 47.18 -1.05
N GLU A 128 28.28 47.96 0.03
CA GLU A 128 28.41 47.46 1.41
C GLU A 128 27.37 46.37 1.70
N LYS A 129 26.09 46.61 1.39
CA LYS A 129 25.03 45.63 1.58
C LYS A 129 25.23 44.36 0.75
N GLN A 130 25.74 44.49 -0.48
CA GLN A 130 26.04 43.36 -1.34
C GLN A 130 27.16 42.49 -0.75
N ARG A 131 28.22 43.11 -0.20
CA ARG A 131 29.29 42.38 0.50
C ARG A 131 28.80 41.68 1.75
N GLU A 132 27.98 42.32 2.57
CA GLU A 132 27.38 41.68 3.75
C GLU A 132 26.54 40.45 3.38
N LEU A 133 25.78 40.53 2.28
CA LEU A 133 25.00 39.40 1.79
C LEU A 133 25.90 38.24 1.31
N GLU A 134 26.95 38.54 0.56
CA GLU A 134 27.91 37.54 0.08
C GLU A 134 28.66 36.86 1.25
N GLU A 135 29.05 37.63 2.27
CA GLU A 135 29.66 37.09 3.49
C GLU A 135 28.70 36.18 4.27
N GLN A 136 27.42 36.55 4.37
CA GLN A 136 26.39 35.71 4.98
C GLN A 136 26.18 34.40 4.21
N GLU A 137 26.09 34.46 2.88
CA GLU A 137 25.92 33.28 2.03
C GLU A 137 27.12 32.32 2.15
N LEU A 138 28.34 32.86 2.18
CA LEU A 138 29.56 32.06 2.38
C LEU A 138 29.56 31.38 3.75
N TYR A 139 29.20 32.11 4.81
CA TYR A 139 29.12 31.56 6.16
C TYR A 139 28.06 30.45 6.28
N GLU A 140 26.88 30.65 5.70
CA GLU A 140 25.83 29.62 5.67
C GLU A 140 26.26 28.36 4.90
N GLU A 141 26.96 28.53 3.77
CA GLU A 141 27.47 27.39 2.99
C GLU A 141 28.53 26.61 3.77
N GLU A 142 29.45 27.28 4.46
CA GLU A 142 30.44 26.64 5.32
C GLU A 142 29.78 25.83 6.46
N LEU A 143 28.76 26.40 7.09
CA LEU A 143 27.98 25.74 8.12
C LEU A 143 27.29 24.48 7.56
N ARG A 144 26.66 24.59 6.39
CA ARG A 144 26.01 23.48 5.70
C ARG A 144 26.99 22.36 5.33
N ILE A 145 28.19 22.70 4.89
CA ILE A 145 29.26 21.72 4.59
C ILE A 145 29.68 21.00 5.88
N LYS A 146 29.86 21.75 6.97
CA LYS A 146 30.22 21.19 8.28
C LYS A 146 29.15 20.24 8.82
N GLU A 147 27.88 20.63 8.78
CA GLU A 147 26.74 19.78 9.15
C GLU A 147 26.72 18.49 8.32
N ASN A 148 26.85 18.60 7.00
CA ASN A 148 26.86 17.44 6.11
C ASN A 148 28.00 16.46 6.40
N ARG A 149 29.18 16.96 6.78
CA ARG A 149 30.31 16.12 7.22
C ARG A 149 29.98 15.39 8.52
N GLN A 150 29.37 16.07 9.48
CA GLN A 150 28.94 15.47 10.75
C GLN A 150 27.86 14.38 10.52
N ILE A 151 26.85 14.66 9.71
CA ILE A 151 25.79 13.70 9.33
C ILE A 151 26.42 12.45 8.69
N LYS A 152 27.33 12.61 7.72
CA LYS A 152 28.00 11.47 7.07
C LYS A 152 28.78 10.62 8.07
N LYS A 153 29.47 11.26 9.03
CA LYS A 153 30.22 10.57 10.08
C LYS A 153 29.30 9.75 11.00
N LEU A 154 28.15 10.31 11.37
CA LEU A 154 27.11 9.63 12.16
C LEU A 154 26.51 8.44 11.41
N ILE A 155 26.13 8.60 10.14
CA ILE A 155 25.59 7.49 9.33
C ILE A 155 26.60 6.33 9.24
N LYS A 156 27.89 6.63 9.07
CA LYS A 156 28.94 5.59 9.06
C LYS A 156 29.01 4.85 10.39
N TYR A 157 28.84 5.55 11.50
CA TYR A 157 28.77 4.93 12.82
C TYR A 157 27.52 4.07 13.00
N PHE A 158 26.33 4.58 12.64
CA PHE A 158 25.07 3.84 12.70
C PHE A 158 25.09 2.58 11.84
N ASN A 159 25.68 2.63 10.64
CA ASN A 159 25.93 1.45 9.80
C ASN A 159 26.80 0.42 10.52
N LYS A 160 27.89 0.84 11.19
CA LYS A 160 28.78 -0.06 11.93
C LYS A 160 28.08 -0.71 13.13
N LYS A 161 27.23 0.03 13.83
CA LYS A 161 26.49 -0.45 15.01
C LYS A 161 25.17 -1.13 14.68
N GLN A 162 24.71 -1.04 13.44
CA GLN A 162 23.38 -1.47 13.00
C GLN A 162 22.22 -0.86 13.82
N SER A 163 22.44 0.33 14.37
CA SER A 163 21.47 1.06 15.20
C SER A 163 21.72 2.56 15.09
N ASN A 164 20.64 3.35 15.07
CA ASN A 164 20.63 4.81 15.11
C ASN A 164 20.29 5.38 16.50
N GLU A 165 19.96 4.53 17.48
CA GLU A 165 19.69 4.93 18.87
C GLU A 165 20.99 5.19 19.65
N ALA A 166 22.07 4.48 19.28
CA ALA A 166 23.36 4.64 19.92
C ALA A 166 24.07 5.90 19.42
N ILE A 167 24.07 6.97 20.21
CA ILE A 167 24.81 8.20 19.91
C ILE A 167 26.28 8.04 20.35
N PRO A 168 27.26 8.23 19.47
CA PRO A 168 28.67 8.14 19.85
C PRO A 168 29.11 9.37 20.65
N GLU A 169 30.08 9.19 21.54
CA GLU A 169 30.61 10.24 22.42
C GLU A 169 31.07 11.49 21.64
N PHE A 170 31.71 11.32 20.47
CA PHE A 170 32.13 12.45 19.63
C PHE A 170 30.98 13.31 19.08
N ALA A 171 29.74 12.81 19.11
CA ALA A 171 28.57 13.51 18.61
C ALA A 171 27.79 14.24 19.72
N LEU A 172 28.20 14.11 20.99
CA LEU A 172 27.59 14.85 22.10
C LEU A 172 27.74 16.37 21.96
N THR A 173 28.73 16.82 21.19
CA THR A 173 28.96 18.25 20.89
C THR A 173 28.27 18.72 19.62
N TYR A 174 27.49 17.85 18.94
CA TYR A 174 26.78 18.24 17.72
C TYR A 174 25.44 18.87 18.08
N PHE A 175 24.92 19.74 17.20
CA PHE A 175 23.57 20.26 17.35
C PHE A 175 22.54 19.11 17.26
N PRO A 176 21.46 19.11 18.07
CA PRO A 176 20.43 18.09 18.04
C PRO A 176 19.87 17.80 16.64
N ASP A 177 19.60 18.85 15.86
CA ASP A 177 19.08 18.74 14.48
C ASP A 177 20.01 17.94 13.55
N VAL A 178 21.33 18.01 13.75
CA VAL A 178 22.31 17.26 12.96
C VAL A 178 22.19 15.76 13.25
N ILE A 179 21.96 15.42 14.53
CA ILE A 179 21.77 14.03 14.97
C ILE A 179 20.46 13.50 14.39
N GLU A 180 19.36 14.24 14.53
CA GLU A 180 18.04 13.85 14.02
C GLU A 180 18.06 13.67 12.49
N LYS A 181 18.63 14.62 11.75
CA LYS A 181 18.82 14.50 10.29
C LYS A 181 19.62 13.25 9.92
N ALA A 182 20.63 12.88 10.70
CA ALA A 182 21.42 11.68 10.45
C ALA A 182 20.63 10.39 10.75
N GLN A 183 19.86 10.34 11.84
CA GLN A 183 19.00 9.20 12.19
C GLN A 183 17.94 8.97 11.11
N ASN A 184 17.20 10.01 10.74
CA ASN A 184 16.19 9.98 9.68
C ASN A 184 16.77 9.51 8.33
N LYS A 185 17.98 9.97 7.99
CA LYS A 185 18.65 9.57 6.75
C LYS A 185 19.11 8.12 6.79
N TYR A 186 19.58 7.64 7.95
CA TYR A 186 19.95 6.23 8.14
C TYR A 186 18.74 5.30 8.03
N GLU A 187 17.61 5.64 8.65
CA GLU A 187 16.38 4.84 8.56
C GLU A 187 15.92 4.66 7.12
N LYS A 188 15.85 5.77 6.36
CA LYS A 188 15.51 5.73 4.93
C LYS A 188 16.48 4.87 4.10
N LEU A 189 17.77 4.83 4.46
CA LEU A 189 18.74 3.95 3.81
C LEU A 189 18.48 2.48 4.18
N ARG A 190 18.26 2.19 5.46
CA ARG A 190 17.97 0.85 5.97
C ARG A 190 16.70 0.27 5.37
N GLU A 191 15.64 1.06 5.26
CA GLU A 191 14.38 0.66 4.60
C GLU A 191 14.59 0.32 3.13
N LYS A 192 15.36 1.13 2.41
CA LYS A 192 15.73 0.85 1.01
C LYS A 192 16.56 -0.42 0.87
N GLU A 193 17.47 -0.68 1.80
CA GLU A 193 18.25 -1.92 1.83
C GLU A 193 17.38 -3.14 2.13
N LYS A 194 16.52 -3.07 3.14
CA LYS A 194 15.55 -4.14 3.45
C LYS A 194 14.66 -4.45 2.26
N SER A 195 14.09 -3.42 1.61
CA SER A 195 13.26 -3.60 0.41
C SER A 195 14.05 -4.24 -0.74
N LYS A 196 15.32 -3.87 -0.94
CA LYS A 196 16.19 -4.53 -1.93
C LYS A 196 16.45 -6.00 -1.58
N GLU A 197 16.70 -6.30 -0.31
CA GLU A 197 16.95 -7.66 0.17
C GLU A 197 15.70 -8.55 0.01
N GLU A 198 14.51 -8.04 0.32
CA GLU A 198 13.24 -8.74 0.11
C GLU A 198 13.00 -9.03 -1.38
N LYS A 199 13.19 -8.04 -2.25
CA LYS A 199 13.08 -8.24 -3.70
C LYS A 199 14.08 -9.27 -4.23
N TRP A 200 15.30 -9.27 -3.70
CA TRP A 200 16.31 -10.28 -4.02
C TRP A 200 15.86 -11.68 -3.58
N LYS A 201 15.36 -11.84 -2.35
CA LYS A 201 14.82 -13.12 -1.84
C LYS A 201 13.68 -13.64 -2.71
N THR A 202 12.75 -12.76 -3.11
CA THR A 202 11.67 -13.10 -4.03
C THR A 202 12.19 -13.59 -5.38
N ALA A 203 13.16 -12.88 -5.96
CA ALA A 203 13.75 -13.27 -7.24
C ALA A 203 14.47 -14.63 -7.16
N VAL A 204 15.26 -14.86 -6.10
CA VAL A 204 15.93 -16.14 -5.86
C VAL A 204 14.91 -17.26 -5.69
N SER A 205 13.90 -17.07 -4.85
CA SER A 205 12.88 -18.09 -4.56
C SER A 205 12.11 -18.49 -5.82
N PHE A 206 11.71 -17.50 -6.64
CA PHE A 206 11.06 -17.76 -7.92
C PHE A 206 11.96 -18.55 -8.87
N VAL A 207 13.22 -18.13 -9.00
CA VAL A 207 14.19 -18.76 -9.91
C VAL A 207 14.52 -20.19 -9.48
N LEU A 208 14.67 -20.47 -8.19
CA LEU A 208 14.87 -21.82 -7.68
C LEU A 208 13.67 -22.72 -8.04
N LYS A 209 12.45 -22.25 -7.75
CA LYS A 209 11.19 -22.99 -7.97
C LYS A 209 10.90 -23.26 -9.45
N HIS A 210 11.07 -22.25 -10.30
CA HIS A 210 10.61 -22.29 -11.70
C HIS A 210 11.73 -22.48 -12.71
N LYS A 211 12.99 -22.31 -12.31
CA LYS A 211 14.18 -22.38 -13.18
C LYS A 211 14.08 -21.46 -14.41
N ALA A 212 13.32 -20.37 -14.30
CA ALA A 212 12.98 -19.45 -15.37
C ALA A 212 12.76 -18.02 -14.86
N TYR A 213 12.58 -17.08 -15.79
CA TYR A 213 12.14 -15.71 -15.49
C TYR A 213 10.62 -15.64 -15.28
N PRO A 214 10.11 -14.67 -14.51
CA PRO A 214 8.67 -14.47 -14.37
C PRO A 214 8.06 -14.00 -15.69
N SER A 215 6.78 -14.32 -15.92
CA SER A 215 6.07 -13.98 -17.17
C SER A 215 6.01 -12.47 -17.45
N ASN A 216 6.03 -11.65 -16.40
CA ASN A 216 6.04 -10.18 -16.48
C ASN A 216 7.46 -9.56 -16.49
N PHE A 217 8.52 -10.35 -16.72
CA PHE A 217 9.91 -9.90 -16.62
C PHE A 217 10.21 -8.62 -17.39
N TYR A 218 9.65 -8.46 -18.59
CA TYR A 218 9.87 -7.27 -19.43
C TYR A 218 9.23 -6.00 -18.88
N SER A 219 8.17 -6.14 -18.08
CA SER A 219 7.45 -5.05 -17.42
C SER A 219 8.07 -4.63 -16.08
N LEU A 220 9.05 -5.38 -15.56
CA LEU A 220 9.76 -5.04 -14.33
C LEU A 220 10.68 -3.82 -14.55
N ASN A 221 11.04 -3.13 -13.45
CA ASN A 221 12.08 -2.12 -13.53
C ASN A 221 13.48 -2.76 -13.69
N GLU A 222 14.46 -1.96 -14.14
CA GLU A 222 15.80 -2.49 -14.45
C GLU A 222 16.53 -3.10 -13.24
N ASN A 223 16.29 -2.59 -12.03
CA ASN A 223 16.88 -3.15 -10.81
C ASN A 223 16.34 -4.56 -10.52
N GLU A 224 15.03 -4.75 -10.65
CA GLU A 224 14.38 -6.06 -10.47
C GLU A 224 14.81 -7.04 -11.56
N LYS A 225 14.85 -6.60 -12.82
CA LYS A 225 15.38 -7.43 -13.92
C LYS A 225 16.80 -7.90 -13.62
N LEU A 226 17.66 -7.02 -13.10
CA LEU A 226 19.04 -7.35 -12.75
C LEU A 226 19.11 -8.40 -11.63
N MET A 227 18.22 -8.32 -10.63
CA MET A 227 18.11 -9.34 -9.58
C MET A 227 17.76 -10.71 -10.16
N TYR A 228 16.72 -10.81 -11.00
CA TYR A 228 16.35 -12.07 -11.65
C TYR A 228 17.45 -12.62 -12.57
N LYS A 229 18.10 -11.77 -13.37
CA LYS A 229 19.26 -12.16 -14.21
C LYS A 229 20.40 -12.72 -13.35
N LYS A 230 20.74 -12.05 -12.25
CA LYS A 230 21.79 -12.49 -11.32
C LYS A 230 21.42 -13.81 -10.64
N ALA A 231 20.16 -13.99 -10.22
CA ALA A 231 19.69 -15.25 -9.65
C ALA A 231 19.79 -16.41 -10.66
N ILE A 232 19.33 -16.24 -11.90
CA ILE A 232 19.48 -17.27 -12.95
C ILE A 232 20.95 -17.61 -13.22
N LYS A 233 21.82 -16.60 -13.23
CA LYS A 233 23.27 -16.81 -13.38
C LYS A 233 23.83 -17.66 -12.23
N LEU A 234 23.52 -17.31 -10.98
CA LEU A 234 23.99 -18.05 -9.81
C LEU A 234 23.44 -19.49 -9.75
N LEU A 235 22.20 -19.71 -10.21
CA LEU A 235 21.62 -21.05 -10.36
C LEU A 235 22.40 -21.88 -11.39
N LYS A 236 22.70 -21.31 -12.57
CA LYS A 236 23.51 -21.98 -13.60
C LYS A 236 24.93 -22.29 -13.15
N GLU A 237 25.50 -21.44 -12.30
CA GLU A 237 26.82 -21.65 -11.68
C GLU A 237 26.79 -22.65 -10.51
N GLY A 238 25.62 -23.21 -10.14
CA GLY A 238 25.48 -24.13 -9.01
C GLY A 238 25.67 -23.49 -7.63
N LYS A 239 25.73 -22.16 -7.56
CA LYS A 239 25.90 -21.36 -6.33
C LYS A 239 24.59 -21.08 -5.61
N LEU A 240 23.47 -21.11 -6.35
CA LEU A 240 22.15 -21.21 -5.76
C LEU A 240 21.75 -22.68 -5.78
N LYS A 241 21.74 -23.30 -4.61
CA LYS A 241 21.11 -24.60 -4.40
C LYS A 241 19.71 -24.35 -3.89
N GLU A 242 18.77 -25.25 -4.18
CA GLU A 242 17.59 -25.37 -3.34
C GLU A 242 18.11 -25.73 -1.95
N GLU A 243 18.36 -24.72 -1.11
CA GLU A 243 18.17 -24.91 0.31
C GLU A 243 16.70 -25.26 0.42
N ASN A 244 16.42 -26.56 0.44
CA ASN A 244 15.16 -27.04 0.98
C ASN A 244 14.93 -26.21 2.24
N ILE A 245 13.76 -25.57 2.35
CA ILE A 245 13.30 -25.06 3.64
C ILE A 245 13.48 -26.24 4.58
N ASP A 246 14.53 -26.16 5.40
CA ASP A 246 15.02 -27.30 6.11
C ASP A 246 14.09 -27.48 7.30
N TYR A 247 13.00 -28.21 7.05
CA TYR A 247 11.99 -28.54 8.06
C TYR A 247 12.66 -29.17 9.29
N ASP A 248 13.80 -29.84 9.10
CA ASP A 248 14.57 -30.47 10.16
C ASP A 248 15.34 -29.46 11.01
N ASN A 249 15.64 -28.27 10.46
CA ASN A 249 16.33 -27.16 11.13
C ASN A 249 15.40 -26.00 11.55
N ALA A 250 14.07 -26.15 11.43
CA ALA A 250 13.15 -25.21 12.07
C ALA A 250 13.34 -25.27 13.59
N PRO A 251 13.29 -24.12 14.32
CA PRO A 251 13.27 -24.14 15.78
C PRO A 251 12.21 -25.13 16.29
N GLU A 252 12.47 -25.85 17.37
CA GLU A 252 11.56 -26.90 17.86
C GLU A 252 10.12 -26.38 18.05
N GLU A 253 9.98 -25.11 18.47
CA GLU A 253 8.71 -24.38 18.60
C GLU A 253 7.93 -24.22 17.29
N ASP A 254 8.60 -24.25 16.14
CA ASP A 254 8.00 -24.14 14.81
C ASP A 254 7.64 -25.50 14.20
N LYS A 255 8.21 -26.61 14.69
CA LYS A 255 7.98 -27.92 14.07
C LYS A 255 6.52 -28.35 14.18
N GLU A 256 5.90 -28.18 15.34
CA GLU A 256 4.47 -28.46 15.56
C GLU A 256 3.57 -27.64 14.63
N LEU A 257 3.93 -26.37 14.40
CA LEU A 257 3.23 -25.48 13.46
C LEU A 257 3.36 -25.95 12.00
N LEU A 258 4.39 -26.71 11.67
CA LEU A 258 4.65 -27.14 10.29
C LEU A 258 4.07 -28.51 9.95
N GLU A 259 3.60 -29.26 10.96
CA GLU A 259 2.92 -30.54 10.81
C GLU A 259 1.55 -30.40 10.12
N LYS A 260 0.76 -29.39 10.53
CA LYS A 260 -0.56 -29.16 9.92
C LYS A 260 -0.43 -28.49 8.55
N ARG A 261 -1.26 -28.94 7.62
CA ARG A 261 -1.30 -28.43 6.24
C ARG A 261 -2.44 -27.44 5.98
N PHE A 262 -3.31 -27.27 6.96
CA PHE A 262 -4.53 -26.49 6.89
C PHE A 262 -4.78 -25.82 8.24
N TYR A 263 -5.05 -24.52 8.21
CA TYR A 263 -5.38 -23.70 9.37
C TYR A 263 -6.54 -22.77 9.05
N HIS A 264 -7.41 -22.53 10.01
CA HIS A 264 -8.28 -21.35 9.96
C HIS A 264 -7.47 -20.13 10.36
N ALA A 265 -7.48 -19.05 9.56
CA ALA A 265 -6.67 -17.87 9.88
C ALA A 265 -7.12 -17.14 11.16
N GLU A 266 -8.35 -17.38 11.63
CA GLU A 266 -8.84 -16.85 12.91
C GLU A 266 -8.25 -17.59 14.13
N GLU A 267 -7.81 -18.84 13.95
CA GLU A 267 -7.11 -19.61 14.98
C GLU A 267 -5.65 -19.19 15.12
N LEU A 268 -5.12 -18.42 14.16
CA LEU A 268 -3.73 -18.00 14.10
C LEU A 268 -3.57 -16.55 14.55
N LYS A 269 -2.61 -16.32 15.45
CA LYS A 269 -2.13 -14.96 15.72
C LYS A 269 -1.55 -14.35 14.44
N PRO A 270 -1.69 -13.02 14.22
CA PRO A 270 -1.21 -12.36 13.01
C PRO A 270 0.26 -12.65 12.68
N GLU A 271 1.12 -12.71 13.69
CA GLU A 271 2.56 -12.94 13.54
C GLU A 271 2.86 -14.36 13.03
N ILE A 272 2.11 -15.35 13.51
CA ILE A 272 2.25 -16.76 13.11
C ILE A 272 1.78 -16.94 11.66
N ARG A 273 0.65 -16.33 11.31
CA ARG A 273 0.14 -16.33 9.93
C ARG A 273 1.14 -15.71 8.96
N ASP A 274 1.69 -14.55 9.31
CA ASP A 274 2.73 -13.90 8.51
C ASP A 274 3.97 -14.76 8.38
N LYS A 275 4.39 -15.43 9.46
CA LYS A 275 5.52 -16.36 9.46
C LYS A 275 5.27 -17.54 8.52
N LEU A 276 4.10 -18.18 8.59
CA LEU A 276 3.74 -19.30 7.71
C LEU A 276 3.77 -18.91 6.23
N ILE A 277 3.17 -17.76 5.88
CA ILE A 277 3.09 -17.29 4.49
C ILE A 277 4.46 -16.84 3.98
N LYS A 278 5.18 -16.03 4.75
CA LYS A 278 6.42 -15.39 4.28
C LYS A 278 7.63 -16.32 4.36
N LYS A 279 7.65 -17.29 5.29
CA LYS A 279 8.82 -18.14 5.57
C LYS A 279 8.63 -19.61 5.20
N TYR A 280 7.42 -20.16 5.32
CA TYR A 280 7.21 -21.61 5.28
C TYR A 280 6.35 -22.12 4.09
N ASP A 281 6.22 -21.31 3.04
CA ASP A 281 5.49 -21.63 1.80
C ASP A 281 4.03 -22.07 2.06
N TYR A 282 3.32 -21.29 2.87
CA TYR A 282 1.86 -21.35 2.97
C TYR A 282 1.24 -20.21 2.16
N GLU A 283 -0.03 -20.35 1.80
CA GLU A 283 -0.80 -19.30 1.14
C GLU A 283 -2.15 -19.08 1.83
N SER A 284 -2.64 -17.85 1.77
CA SER A 284 -3.99 -17.51 2.20
C SER A 284 -4.98 -17.83 1.07
N TYR A 285 -6.02 -18.59 1.37
CA TYR A 285 -7.07 -18.95 0.42
C TYR A 285 -8.45 -18.55 0.95
N SER A 286 -9.23 -17.87 0.11
CA SER A 286 -10.64 -17.52 0.40
C SER A 286 -11.53 -18.63 -0.13
N GLY A 287 -11.96 -19.51 0.78
CA GLY A 287 -12.73 -20.71 0.47
C GLY A 287 -14.22 -20.57 0.80
N LEU A 288 -14.99 -21.60 0.46
CA LEU A 288 -16.38 -21.74 0.91
C LEU A 288 -16.42 -22.51 2.23
N PHE A 289 -17.22 -22.06 3.17
CA PHE A 289 -17.59 -22.86 4.36
C PHE A 289 -18.62 -23.94 4.00
N ARG A 290 -18.88 -24.86 4.95
CA ARG A 290 -19.87 -25.95 4.79
C ARG A 290 -21.28 -25.47 4.45
N ASP A 291 -21.67 -24.30 4.97
CA ASP A 291 -22.97 -23.69 4.71
C ASP A 291 -23.07 -23.00 3.33
N GLY A 292 -21.96 -22.97 2.59
CA GLY A 292 -21.83 -22.37 1.27
C GLY A 292 -21.54 -20.86 1.30
N LYS A 293 -21.35 -20.25 2.47
CA LYS A 293 -20.90 -18.85 2.55
C LYS A 293 -19.41 -18.75 2.22
N SER A 294 -19.05 -17.70 1.51
CA SER A 294 -17.65 -17.34 1.29
C SER A 294 -17.04 -16.85 2.59
N GLY A 295 -15.88 -17.42 2.92
CA GLY A 295 -15.16 -17.16 4.15
C GLY A 295 -13.71 -16.78 3.90
N ASN A 296 -13.29 -15.69 4.53
CA ASN A 296 -11.89 -15.34 4.70
C ASN A 296 -11.41 -16.00 5.99
N ASN A 297 -10.28 -16.68 6.12
CA ASN A 297 -9.16 -16.97 5.24
C ASN A 297 -8.59 -18.29 5.80
N VAL A 298 -8.35 -19.30 4.98
CA VAL A 298 -7.60 -20.48 5.46
C VAL A 298 -6.14 -20.32 5.05
N ILE A 299 -5.22 -20.80 5.88
CA ILE A 299 -3.79 -20.86 5.56
C ILE A 299 -3.48 -22.30 5.17
N ILE A 300 -3.17 -22.51 3.88
CA ILE A 300 -2.93 -23.84 3.30
C ILE A 300 -1.48 -23.97 2.85
N LYS A 301 -0.90 -25.15 3.04
CA LYS A 301 0.49 -25.44 2.67
C LYS A 301 0.63 -25.58 1.15
N ASN A 302 1.56 -24.87 0.54
CA ASN A 302 1.74 -24.76 -0.92
C ASN A 302 2.63 -25.88 -1.53
N TYR A 303 2.67 -27.07 -0.90
CA TYR A 303 3.60 -28.12 -1.33
C TYR A 303 3.09 -28.87 -2.57
N GLY A 304 3.77 -28.67 -3.70
CA GLY A 304 3.70 -29.56 -4.88
C GLY A 304 2.30 -29.85 -5.41
N LYS A 305 1.48 -28.81 -5.66
CA LYS A 305 0.05 -28.89 -5.98
C LYS A 305 -0.28 -29.91 -7.09
N ARG A 306 -0.57 -31.15 -6.69
CA ARG A 306 -1.23 -32.17 -7.53
C ARG A 306 -2.73 -31.93 -7.64
N GLU A 307 -3.28 -31.03 -6.82
CA GLU A 307 -4.69 -30.70 -6.77
C GLU A 307 -4.95 -29.20 -6.58
N SER A 308 -6.17 -28.76 -6.88
CA SER A 308 -6.58 -27.37 -6.72
C SER A 308 -6.79 -27.00 -5.24
N ASN A 309 -6.57 -25.72 -4.90
CA ASN A 309 -6.84 -25.20 -3.55
C ASN A 309 -8.27 -25.46 -3.10
N TYR A 310 -9.23 -25.33 -4.01
CA TYR A 310 -10.63 -25.64 -3.74
C TYR A 310 -10.80 -27.08 -3.27
N HIS A 311 -10.20 -28.02 -4.01
CA HIS A 311 -10.28 -29.45 -3.70
C HIS A 311 -9.64 -29.74 -2.33
N PHE A 312 -8.43 -29.25 -2.11
CA PHE A 312 -7.71 -29.39 -0.83
C PHE A 312 -8.51 -28.79 0.34
N HIS A 313 -8.93 -27.53 0.23
CA HIS A 313 -9.75 -26.83 1.22
C HIS A 313 -11.01 -27.62 1.57
N MET A 314 -11.72 -28.08 0.56
CA MET A 314 -13.01 -28.74 0.75
C MET A 314 -12.87 -30.07 1.50
N LYS A 315 -11.78 -30.83 1.30
CA LYS A 315 -11.51 -32.06 2.07
C LYS A 315 -11.42 -31.76 3.55
N HIS A 316 -10.61 -30.76 3.89
CA HIS A 316 -10.39 -30.37 5.27
C HIS A 316 -11.69 -29.89 5.90
N VAL A 317 -12.45 -29.04 5.21
CA VAL A 317 -13.76 -28.57 5.64
C VAL A 317 -14.73 -29.71 5.93
N PHE A 318 -14.83 -30.74 5.08
CA PHE A 318 -15.69 -31.91 5.36
C PHE A 318 -15.18 -32.74 6.54
N ALA A 319 -13.88 -32.93 6.69
CA ALA A 319 -13.31 -33.66 7.83
C ALA A 319 -13.66 -32.98 9.18
N GLU A 320 -13.89 -31.67 9.19
CA GLU A 320 -14.31 -30.96 10.40
C GLU A 320 -15.71 -31.32 10.92
N ILE A 321 -16.54 -32.01 10.12
CA ILE A 321 -17.87 -32.47 10.56
C ILE A 321 -17.74 -33.38 11.80
N ASP A 322 -16.74 -34.25 11.80
CA ASP A 322 -16.37 -35.09 12.94
C ASP A 322 -14.85 -35.34 12.90
N LYS A 323 -14.08 -34.48 13.59
CA LYS A 323 -12.62 -34.53 13.61
C LYS A 323 -12.07 -35.82 14.23
N GLN A 324 -12.84 -36.49 15.09
CA GLN A 324 -12.36 -37.68 15.79
C GLN A 324 -12.46 -38.94 14.92
N ASN A 325 -13.50 -39.02 14.08
CA ASN A 325 -13.77 -40.20 13.27
C ASN A 325 -13.47 -40.00 11.78
N SER A 326 -13.07 -38.81 11.35
CA SER A 326 -12.71 -38.54 9.96
C SER A 326 -11.22 -38.74 9.66
N LYS A 327 -10.95 -39.17 8.43
CA LYS A 327 -9.60 -39.24 7.85
C LYS A 327 -9.64 -38.63 6.46
N VAL A 328 -8.86 -37.58 6.26
CA VAL A 328 -8.58 -37.00 4.94
C VAL A 328 -7.67 -37.96 4.18
N GLU A 329 -7.95 -38.18 2.90
CA GLU A 329 -7.09 -38.99 2.02
C GLU A 329 -6.92 -40.46 2.47
N TYR A 330 -8.00 -41.09 2.92
CA TYR A 330 -8.01 -42.46 3.43
C TYR A 330 -7.88 -43.50 2.31
N SER A 331 -6.83 -44.33 2.37
CA SER A 331 -6.50 -45.31 1.32
C SER A 331 -6.87 -46.74 1.72
N ILE A 332 -7.47 -47.49 0.78
CA ILE A 332 -7.69 -48.94 0.85
C ILE A 332 -7.38 -49.53 -0.54
N ASP A 333 -6.52 -50.55 -0.58
CA ASP A 333 -6.14 -51.27 -1.81
C ASP A 333 -5.67 -50.35 -2.95
N GLY A 334 -4.82 -49.38 -2.61
CA GLY A 334 -4.19 -48.47 -3.57
C GLY A 334 -5.09 -47.37 -4.14
N LEU A 335 -6.39 -47.37 -3.83
CA LEU A 335 -7.31 -46.28 -4.10
C LEU A 335 -7.64 -45.52 -2.80
N ARG A 336 -8.06 -44.27 -2.95
CA ARG A 336 -8.09 -43.32 -1.83
C ARG A 336 -9.30 -42.42 -1.86
N ALA A 337 -10.08 -42.39 -0.79
CA ALA A 337 -11.18 -41.47 -0.61
C ALA A 337 -10.70 -40.09 -0.16
N ASP A 338 -11.35 -39.03 -0.64
CA ASP A 338 -10.98 -37.66 -0.28
C ASP A 338 -11.18 -37.39 1.21
N VAL A 339 -12.33 -37.81 1.76
CA VAL A 339 -12.59 -37.89 3.20
C VAL A 339 -13.33 -39.18 3.51
N ALA A 340 -12.93 -39.87 4.57
CA ALA A 340 -13.63 -41.05 5.08
C ALA A 340 -13.98 -40.85 6.56
N PHE A 341 -15.22 -41.12 6.94
CA PHE A 341 -15.64 -41.24 8.33
C PHE A 341 -15.69 -42.72 8.69
N ILE A 342 -14.96 -43.12 9.73
CA ILE A 342 -14.73 -44.51 10.09
C ILE A 342 -15.23 -44.73 11.52
N TYR A 343 -16.34 -45.44 11.62
CA TYR A 343 -16.91 -45.92 12.87
C TYR A 343 -16.74 -47.44 12.94
N SER A 344 -16.90 -48.01 14.13
CA SER A 344 -16.72 -49.45 14.38
C SER A 344 -17.56 -50.35 13.48
N LYS A 345 -18.76 -49.91 13.09
CA LYS A 345 -19.71 -50.66 12.27
C LYS A 345 -20.06 -50.00 10.92
N LYS A 346 -19.48 -48.83 10.62
CA LYS A 346 -19.93 -48.00 9.50
C LYS A 346 -18.80 -47.17 8.91
N LYS A 347 -18.71 -47.12 7.58
CA LYS A 347 -17.77 -46.31 6.81
C LYS A 347 -18.52 -45.44 5.82
N ILE A 348 -18.28 -44.14 5.87
CA ILE A 348 -18.88 -43.16 4.96
C ILE A 348 -17.76 -42.49 4.18
N ALA A 349 -17.80 -42.52 2.85
CA ALA A 349 -16.87 -41.75 2.02
C ALA A 349 -17.49 -40.46 1.50
N VAL A 350 -16.68 -39.43 1.37
CA VAL A 350 -16.99 -38.18 0.68
C VAL A 350 -15.92 -37.96 -0.37
N GLU A 351 -16.34 -37.70 -1.60
CA GLU A 351 -15.49 -37.47 -2.77
C GLU A 351 -15.83 -36.10 -3.36
N ILE A 352 -14.83 -35.24 -3.54
CA ILE A 352 -15.03 -33.86 -3.99
C ILE A 352 -14.70 -33.78 -5.47
N GLU A 353 -15.73 -33.54 -6.28
CA GLU A 353 -15.62 -33.71 -7.72
C GLU A 353 -15.64 -32.38 -8.48
N THR A 354 -14.57 -32.15 -9.25
CA THR A 354 -14.34 -30.93 -10.03
C THR A 354 -14.45 -31.12 -11.55
N LYS A 355 -14.97 -32.27 -12.03
CA LYS A 355 -15.09 -32.64 -13.46
C LYS A 355 -13.76 -32.87 -14.20
N SER A 356 -12.63 -32.93 -13.49
CA SER A 356 -11.32 -33.22 -14.09
C SER A 356 -11.11 -34.70 -14.44
N ASN A 357 -11.88 -35.60 -13.81
CA ASN A 357 -11.70 -37.04 -13.95
C ASN A 357 -12.33 -37.59 -15.24
N LYS A 358 -11.63 -38.51 -15.90
CA LYS A 358 -12.16 -39.25 -17.05
C LYS A 358 -13.23 -40.24 -16.59
N GLN A 359 -14.23 -40.50 -17.44
CA GLN A 359 -15.34 -41.41 -17.14
C GLN A 359 -14.88 -42.80 -16.65
N LEU A 360 -13.81 -43.37 -17.23
CA LEU A 360 -13.27 -44.66 -16.80
C LEU A 360 -12.72 -44.62 -15.37
N GLN A 361 -12.08 -43.52 -14.97
CA GLN A 361 -11.56 -43.34 -13.61
C GLN A 361 -12.72 -43.28 -12.60
N ILE A 362 -13.78 -42.54 -12.93
CA ILE A 362 -14.99 -42.45 -12.11
C ILE A 362 -15.65 -43.83 -11.96
N SER A 363 -15.82 -44.57 -13.06
CA SER A 363 -16.41 -45.92 -13.00
C SER A 363 -15.61 -46.88 -12.10
N ASN A 364 -14.28 -46.86 -12.19
CA ASN A 364 -13.42 -47.69 -11.34
C ASN A 364 -13.53 -47.25 -9.86
N LYS A 365 -13.54 -45.94 -9.62
CA LYS A 365 -13.72 -45.34 -8.31
C LYS A 365 -15.06 -45.72 -7.67
N VAL A 366 -16.16 -45.69 -8.43
CA VAL A 366 -17.51 -46.09 -7.98
C VAL A 366 -17.56 -47.56 -7.60
N LYS A 367 -16.96 -48.46 -8.41
CA LYS A 367 -16.86 -49.89 -8.06
C LYS A 367 -16.13 -50.09 -6.73
N TRP A 368 -15.03 -49.37 -6.54
CA TRP A 368 -14.26 -49.40 -5.30
C TRP A 368 -15.07 -48.85 -4.11
N LEU A 369 -15.72 -47.69 -4.25
CA LEU A 369 -16.55 -47.10 -3.19
C LEU A 369 -17.67 -48.04 -2.74
N ASN A 370 -18.36 -48.68 -3.70
CA ASN A 370 -19.42 -49.65 -3.40
C ASN A 370 -18.92 -50.88 -2.63
N LYS A 371 -17.66 -51.27 -2.83
CA LYS A 371 -17.04 -52.43 -2.15
C LYS A 371 -16.64 -52.12 -0.72
N TYR A 372 -16.08 -50.94 -0.44
CA TYR A 372 -15.41 -50.66 0.84
C TYR A 372 -16.16 -49.73 1.80
N PHE A 373 -17.18 -49.02 1.33
CA PHE A 373 -17.95 -48.07 2.14
C PHE A 373 -19.42 -48.47 2.21
N ASP A 374 -20.05 -48.23 3.36
CA ASP A 374 -21.48 -48.47 3.58
C ASP A 374 -22.31 -47.39 2.90
N TYR A 375 -21.83 -46.15 2.92
CA TYR A 375 -22.40 -45.01 2.20
C TYR A 375 -21.30 -44.16 1.56
N TRP A 376 -21.62 -43.48 0.47
CA TRP A 376 -20.70 -42.52 -0.10
C TRP A 376 -21.38 -41.36 -0.84
N VAL A 377 -20.72 -40.20 -0.87
CA VAL A 377 -21.29 -38.96 -1.43
C VAL A 377 -20.29 -38.32 -2.39
N PHE A 378 -20.73 -38.07 -3.63
CA PHE A 378 -20.07 -37.10 -4.52
C PHE A 378 -20.54 -35.69 -4.17
N VAL A 379 -19.59 -34.83 -3.82
CA VAL A 379 -19.81 -33.40 -3.61
C VAL A 379 -19.35 -32.66 -4.85
N CYS A 380 -20.27 -32.00 -5.54
CA CYS A 380 -19.97 -31.31 -6.79
C CYS A 380 -20.69 -29.98 -6.91
N SER A 381 -20.25 -29.14 -7.85
CA SER A 381 -20.96 -27.90 -8.17
C SER A 381 -22.33 -28.19 -8.79
N ARG A 382 -23.23 -27.19 -8.77
CA ARG A 382 -24.56 -27.32 -9.39
C ARG A 382 -24.46 -27.67 -10.88
N GLU A 383 -23.50 -27.10 -11.61
CA GLU A 383 -23.34 -27.39 -13.03
C GLU A 383 -22.91 -28.85 -13.28
N ASN A 384 -22.13 -29.42 -12.36
CA ASN A 384 -21.59 -30.77 -12.50
C ASN A 384 -22.54 -31.87 -11.99
N LYS A 385 -23.56 -31.52 -11.21
CA LYS A 385 -24.51 -32.47 -10.62
C LYS A 385 -25.10 -33.43 -11.65
N LYS A 386 -25.55 -32.93 -12.81
CA LYS A 386 -26.12 -33.77 -13.88
C LYS A 386 -25.13 -34.82 -14.38
N TYR A 387 -23.85 -34.47 -14.48
CA TYR A 387 -22.80 -35.37 -14.96
C TYR A 387 -22.51 -36.51 -13.98
N TYR A 388 -22.44 -36.22 -12.68
CA TYR A 388 -22.12 -37.21 -11.64
C TYR A 388 -23.33 -38.01 -11.16
N SER A 389 -24.56 -37.46 -11.27
CA SER A 389 -25.78 -38.13 -10.79
C SER A 389 -26.06 -39.47 -11.49
N ARG A 390 -25.51 -39.70 -12.68
CA ARG A 390 -25.65 -40.97 -13.40
C ARG A 390 -24.86 -42.14 -12.80
N TYR A 391 -23.99 -41.88 -11.84
CA TYR A 391 -23.15 -42.89 -11.18
C TYR A 391 -23.64 -43.28 -9.78
N VAL A 392 -24.75 -42.68 -9.32
CA VAL A 392 -25.29 -42.89 -7.96
C VAL A 392 -26.69 -43.48 -8.01
N ASP A 393 -27.07 -44.21 -6.97
CA ASP A 393 -28.34 -44.92 -6.82
C ASP A 393 -29.36 -44.22 -5.89
N ASN A 394 -28.95 -43.13 -5.22
CA ASN A 394 -29.72 -42.38 -4.22
C ASN A 394 -30.21 -43.23 -3.03
N LYS A 395 -29.60 -44.40 -2.79
CA LYS A 395 -29.87 -45.27 -1.64
C LYS A 395 -28.62 -45.41 -0.77
N LYS A 396 -27.57 -45.96 -1.38
CA LYS A 396 -26.23 -46.11 -0.79
C LYS A 396 -25.34 -44.91 -1.14
N SER A 397 -25.58 -44.33 -2.30
CA SER A 397 -24.72 -43.34 -2.92
C SER A 397 -25.48 -42.09 -3.32
N PHE A 398 -24.87 -40.93 -3.17
CA PHE A 398 -25.54 -39.64 -3.39
C PHE A 398 -24.65 -38.68 -4.19
N CYS A 399 -25.26 -37.85 -5.02
CA CYS A 399 -24.59 -36.77 -5.75
C CYS A 399 -25.23 -35.45 -5.35
N LEU A 400 -24.51 -34.64 -4.56
CA LEU A 400 -25.07 -33.51 -3.84
C LEU A 400 -24.23 -32.25 -4.02
N THR A 401 -24.88 -31.10 -3.85
CA THR A 401 -24.16 -29.82 -3.71
C THR A 401 -23.56 -29.72 -2.32
N LEU A 402 -22.57 -28.86 -2.13
CA LEU A 402 -21.88 -28.67 -0.84
C LEU A 402 -22.83 -28.63 0.37
N LYS A 403 -23.83 -27.74 0.35
CA LYS A 403 -24.78 -27.54 1.47
C LYS A 403 -25.68 -28.75 1.72
N ASP A 404 -26.00 -29.52 0.68
CA ASP A 404 -26.86 -30.71 0.82
C ASP A 404 -26.03 -31.91 1.25
N ALA A 405 -24.79 -32.01 0.77
CA ALA A 405 -23.83 -33.03 1.17
C ALA A 405 -23.49 -32.90 2.67
N ASP A 406 -23.20 -31.69 3.17
CA ASP A 406 -22.96 -31.44 4.60
C ASP A 406 -24.11 -31.99 5.45
N ARG A 407 -25.35 -31.59 5.13
CA ARG A 407 -26.55 -32.07 5.82
C ARG A 407 -26.70 -33.58 5.75
N LYS A 408 -26.47 -34.18 4.59
CA LYS A 408 -26.63 -35.63 4.40
C LYS A 408 -25.55 -36.43 5.12
N VAL A 409 -24.31 -35.97 5.11
CA VAL A 409 -23.21 -36.61 5.83
C VAL A 409 -23.46 -36.56 7.35
N VAL A 410 -23.92 -35.42 7.88
CA VAL A 410 -24.31 -35.30 9.30
C VAL A 410 -25.45 -36.27 9.65
N GLU A 411 -26.47 -36.38 8.78
CA GLU A 411 -27.56 -37.34 8.96
C GLU A 411 -27.04 -38.78 9.00
N MET A 412 -26.17 -39.15 8.06
CA MET A 412 -25.57 -40.49 8.00
C MET A 412 -24.69 -40.79 9.22
N ILE A 413 -23.97 -39.82 9.76
CA ILE A 413 -23.12 -40.02 10.94
C ILE A 413 -23.96 -40.34 12.18
N ARG A 414 -25.16 -39.76 12.28
CA ARG A 414 -26.06 -39.94 13.44
C ARG A 414 -26.87 -41.23 13.44
N GLN A 415 -26.91 -41.93 12.30
CA GLN A 415 -27.55 -43.24 12.12
C GLN A 415 -26.56 -44.37 12.39
#